data_AF-A0A6I8MZH7-F1
#
_entry.id   AF-A0A6I8MZH7-F1
#
_cell.length_a   1.000
_cell.length_b   1.000
_cell.length_c   1.000
_cell.angle_alpha   90.00
_cell.angle_beta   90.00
_cell.angle_gamma   90.00
#
_symmetry.space_group_name_H-M   'P 1'
#
loop_
_entity.id
_entity.type
_entity.pdbx_description
1 polymer ?
#
loop_
_entity_poly.entity_id
_entity_poly.type
_entity_poly.pdbx_seq_one_letter_code
_entity_poly.pdbx_strand_id
1 'polypeptide(L)'
;LGDSLCALGRLVQYVVTKGEDPFVEKGAAGEPQEVGAGLSEIPDHAETVDLIQILLSPGVARQTQLSDILYHPFFWPCNMRYRFLRDVGNESDIKTRNTENMTLKKLNHNPSESYSKWTSKIDKYVMTKMNKFYKNEKYQYQDKVTDLLKLIRNIGEHIEEEANAGMKALIGDSAQYFQKTFPELVMHVYKNIQNTEFMKHIPNAHNCLLNPPLR
;
A
#
# COMPACT_ATOMS: atom_id res chain seq x y z
N LEU A 1 3.89 0.05 -29.79
CA LEU A 1 4.13 0.23 -28.33
C LEU A 1 2.83 0.12 -27.53
N GLY A 2 1.76 0.85 -27.90
CA GLY A 2 0.46 0.77 -27.21
C GLY A 2 -0.13 -0.65 -27.15
N ASP A 3 -0.17 -1.36 -28.28
CA ASP A 3 -0.74 -2.72 -28.33
C ASP A 3 0.05 -3.74 -27.49
N SER A 4 1.37 -3.58 -27.38
CA SER A 4 2.24 -4.44 -26.57
C SER A 4 2.03 -4.24 -25.06
N LEU A 5 1.75 -3.01 -24.62
CA LEU A 5 1.48 -2.69 -23.21
C LEU A 5 0.09 -3.19 -22.81
N CYS A 6 -0.90 -3.05 -23.69
CA CYS A 6 -2.21 -3.63 -23.48
C CYS A 6 -2.12 -5.16 -23.35
N ALA A 7 -1.35 -5.83 -24.22
CA ALA A 7 -1.12 -7.28 -24.11
C ALA A 7 -0.44 -7.68 -22.79
N LEU A 8 0.50 -6.86 -22.29
CA LEU A 8 1.12 -7.09 -20.98
C LEU A 8 0.12 -6.94 -19.83
N GLY A 9 -0.74 -5.92 -19.84
CA GLY A 9 -1.78 -5.73 -18.82
C GLY A 9 -2.73 -6.93 -18.75
N ARG A 10 -3.11 -7.47 -19.90
CA ARG A 10 -3.90 -8.69 -20.04
C ARG A 10 -3.18 -9.92 -19.48
N LEU A 11 -1.88 -10.06 -19.78
CA LEU A 11 -1.07 -11.14 -19.24
C LEU A 11 -0.98 -11.07 -17.71
N VAL A 12 -0.79 -9.87 -17.15
CA VAL A 12 -0.80 -9.67 -15.69
C VAL A 12 -2.12 -10.15 -15.11
N GLN A 13 -3.26 -9.75 -15.68
CA GLN A 13 -4.59 -10.18 -15.23
C GLN A 13 -4.73 -11.71 -15.23
N TYR A 14 -4.37 -12.37 -16.34
CA TYR A 14 -4.44 -13.83 -16.46
C TYR A 14 -3.58 -14.56 -15.41
N VAL A 15 -2.38 -14.04 -15.11
CA VAL A 15 -1.48 -14.64 -14.13
C VAL A 15 -2.02 -14.49 -12.71
N VAL A 16 -2.54 -13.31 -12.35
CA VAL A 16 -3.05 -13.07 -10.99
C VAL A 16 -4.35 -13.82 -10.71
N THR A 17 -5.18 -14.03 -11.73
CA THR A 17 -6.40 -14.84 -11.65
C THR A 17 -6.12 -16.35 -11.75
N LYS A 18 -4.85 -16.77 -11.76
CA LYS A 18 -4.41 -18.18 -11.85
C LYS A 18 -5.00 -18.91 -13.07
N GLY A 19 -5.11 -18.20 -14.19
CA GLY A 19 -5.59 -18.76 -15.44
C GLY A 19 -7.11 -18.73 -15.61
N GLU A 20 -7.86 -18.10 -14.69
CA GLU A 20 -9.21 -17.68 -15.07
C GLU A 20 -9.07 -16.64 -16.17
N ASP A 21 -9.51 -17.04 -17.35
CA ASP A 21 -9.35 -16.24 -18.54
C ASP A 21 -10.35 -15.09 -18.51
N PRO A 22 -9.92 -13.81 -18.38
CA PRO A 22 -10.83 -12.71 -18.60
C PRO A 22 -11.38 -12.72 -20.04
N PHE A 23 -10.68 -13.36 -21.00
CA PHE A 23 -11.06 -13.45 -22.42
C PHE A 23 -12.02 -14.61 -22.76
N VAL A 24 -12.40 -15.49 -21.82
CA VAL A 24 -13.47 -16.45 -22.08
C VAL A 24 -14.80 -15.69 -22.07
N GLU A 25 -15.32 -15.44 -23.27
CA GLU A 25 -16.66 -14.91 -23.53
C GLU A 25 -17.71 -15.62 -22.65
N LYS A 26 -18.22 -14.89 -21.65
CA LYS A 26 -19.58 -15.10 -21.17
C LYS A 26 -20.36 -13.80 -21.36
N GLY A 27 -20.74 -13.53 -22.61
CA GLY A 27 -21.71 -12.49 -22.96
C GLY A 27 -21.73 -12.12 -24.45
N ALA A 28 -22.84 -12.43 -25.13
CA ALA A 28 -23.03 -12.39 -26.58
C ALA A 28 -23.20 -10.98 -27.22
N ALA A 29 -22.57 -9.92 -26.70
CA ALA A 29 -22.94 -8.54 -27.03
C ALA A 29 -21.81 -7.59 -27.45
N GLY A 30 -20.54 -8.02 -27.48
CA GLY A 30 -19.44 -7.13 -27.92
C GLY A 30 -19.22 -5.90 -27.04
N GLU A 31 -19.72 -5.91 -25.80
CA GLU A 31 -19.47 -4.83 -24.83
C GLU A 31 -18.03 -4.91 -24.29
N PRO A 32 -17.34 -3.78 -24.10
CA PRO A 32 -16.02 -3.77 -23.47
C PRO A 32 -16.14 -4.33 -22.06
N GLN A 33 -15.45 -5.43 -21.79
CA GLN A 33 -15.37 -6.01 -20.46
C GLN A 33 -14.74 -5.00 -19.48
N GLU A 34 -15.34 -4.84 -18.31
CA GLU A 34 -14.85 -3.93 -17.28
C GLU A 34 -13.43 -4.33 -16.85
N VAL A 35 -12.51 -3.34 -16.88
CA VAL A 35 -11.15 -3.51 -16.36
C VAL A 35 -11.24 -3.84 -14.88
N GLY A 36 -10.90 -5.08 -14.53
CA GLY A 36 -10.86 -5.56 -13.15
C GLY A 36 -11.95 -6.53 -12.73
N ALA A 37 -12.78 -7.01 -13.68
CA ALA A 37 -13.68 -8.14 -13.43
C ALA A 37 -12.90 -9.35 -12.87
N GLY A 38 -13.38 -9.91 -11.75
CA GLY A 38 -12.76 -11.06 -11.06
C GLY A 38 -11.55 -10.73 -10.17
N LEU A 39 -11.10 -9.46 -10.09
CA LEU A 39 -9.93 -9.11 -9.30
C LEU A 39 -10.22 -8.95 -7.80
N SER A 40 -11.48 -8.75 -7.38
CA SER A 40 -11.85 -8.37 -6.00
C SER A 40 -11.44 -9.39 -4.92
N GLU A 41 -11.24 -10.65 -5.29
CA GLU A 41 -10.84 -11.72 -4.38
C GLU A 41 -9.33 -11.98 -4.37
N ILE A 42 -8.56 -11.24 -5.16
CA ILE A 42 -7.12 -11.46 -5.33
C ILE A 42 -6.33 -10.73 -4.24
N PRO A 43 -5.31 -11.37 -3.62
CA PRO A 43 -4.33 -10.67 -2.79
C PRO A 43 -3.71 -9.49 -3.55
N ASP A 44 -3.45 -8.37 -2.87
CA ASP A 44 -2.87 -7.17 -3.50
C ASP A 44 -3.77 -6.57 -4.59
N HIS A 45 -5.09 -6.66 -4.39
CA HIS A 45 -6.09 -6.18 -5.33
C HIS A 45 -5.81 -4.74 -5.78
N ALA A 46 -5.52 -3.84 -4.84
CA ALA A 46 -5.31 -2.42 -5.13
C ALA A 46 -4.09 -2.18 -6.05
N GLU A 47 -2.95 -2.82 -5.76
CA GLU A 47 -1.75 -2.75 -6.57
C GLU A 47 -1.97 -3.38 -7.96
N THR A 48 -2.70 -4.49 -8.01
CA THR A 48 -2.96 -5.25 -9.24
C THR A 48 -3.87 -4.47 -10.19
N VAL A 49 -4.98 -3.94 -9.66
CA VAL A 49 -5.91 -3.10 -10.42
C VAL A 49 -5.20 -1.87 -10.97
N ASP A 50 -4.40 -1.18 -10.15
CA ASP A 50 -3.69 0.03 -10.59
C ASP A 50 -2.71 -0.26 -11.73
N LEU A 51 -1.90 -1.33 -11.59
CA LEU A 51 -0.95 -1.73 -12.63
C LEU A 51 -1.66 -2.08 -13.95
N ILE A 52 -2.74 -2.86 -13.88
CA ILE A 52 -3.52 -3.24 -15.08
C ILE A 52 -4.12 -1.98 -15.72
N GLN A 53 -4.70 -1.07 -14.95
CA GLN A 53 -5.24 0.20 -15.46
C GLN A 53 -4.17 1.04 -16.16
N ILE A 54 -2.96 1.14 -15.59
CA ILE A 54 -1.83 1.82 -16.22
C ILE A 54 -1.48 1.16 -17.55
N LEU A 55 -1.33 -0.16 -17.59
CA LEU A 55 -0.92 -0.91 -18.78
C LEU A 55 -1.97 -0.89 -19.90
N LEU A 56 -3.26 -0.88 -19.55
CA LEU A 56 -4.37 -0.83 -20.52
C LEU A 56 -4.68 0.60 -21.01
N SER A 57 -4.12 1.64 -20.38
CA SER A 57 -4.36 3.04 -20.72
C SER A 57 -3.28 3.56 -21.68
N PRO A 58 -3.50 3.63 -23.00
CA PRO A 58 -2.43 3.86 -23.97
C PRO A 58 -1.80 5.26 -23.89
N GLY A 59 -2.48 6.23 -23.27
CA GLY A 59 -1.97 7.58 -23.03
C GLY A 59 -1.03 7.66 -21.82
N VAL A 60 -1.41 7.01 -20.72
CA VAL A 60 -0.60 6.93 -19.49
C VAL A 60 0.64 6.06 -19.74
N ALA A 61 0.43 4.89 -20.34
CA ALA A 61 1.51 3.95 -20.66
C ALA A 61 2.53 4.51 -21.68
N ARG A 62 2.15 5.52 -22.47
CA ARG A 62 3.07 6.23 -23.39
C ARG A 62 3.90 7.30 -22.70
N GLN A 63 3.44 7.84 -21.57
CA GLN A 63 4.15 8.85 -20.78
C GLN A 63 5.04 8.23 -19.71
N THR A 64 4.69 7.02 -19.23
CA THR A 64 5.47 6.24 -18.27
C THR A 64 6.51 5.39 -19.01
N GLN A 65 7.80 5.50 -18.69
CA GLN A 65 8.77 4.55 -19.24
C GLN A 65 8.50 3.16 -18.64
N LEU A 66 8.70 2.09 -19.41
CA LEU A 66 8.58 0.71 -18.91
C LEU A 66 9.45 0.47 -17.67
N SER A 67 10.59 1.16 -17.57
CA SER A 67 11.44 1.17 -16.38
C SER A 67 10.72 1.68 -15.14
N ASP A 68 9.86 2.70 -15.27
CA ASP A 68 9.13 3.30 -14.15
C ASP A 68 8.07 2.34 -13.60
N ILE A 69 7.50 1.50 -14.47
CA ILE A 69 6.54 0.44 -14.10
C ILE A 69 7.20 -0.60 -13.18
N LEU A 70 8.50 -0.86 -13.32
CA LEU A 70 9.22 -1.81 -12.46
C LEU A 70 9.33 -1.35 -11.00
N TYR A 71 9.11 -0.05 -10.73
CA TYR A 71 9.05 0.48 -9.37
C TYR A 71 7.64 0.45 -8.78
N HIS A 72 6.65 -0.05 -9.52
CA HIS A 72 5.26 -0.12 -9.05
C HIS A 72 5.11 -1.05 -7.84
N PRO A 73 4.32 -0.70 -6.80
CA PRO A 73 4.14 -1.51 -5.59
C PRO A 73 3.65 -2.94 -5.81
N PHE A 74 3.03 -3.21 -6.95
CA PHE A 74 2.70 -4.57 -7.41
C PHE A 74 3.90 -5.52 -7.33
N PHE A 75 5.10 -5.06 -7.68
CA PHE A 75 6.32 -5.87 -7.69
C PHE A 75 7.01 -5.96 -6.32
N TRP A 76 6.54 -5.23 -5.31
CA TRP A 76 7.19 -5.21 -4.00
C TRP A 76 6.74 -6.41 -3.17
N PRO A 77 7.67 -7.17 -2.57
CA PRO A 77 7.29 -8.18 -1.59
C PRO A 77 6.67 -7.52 -0.34
N CYS A 78 5.86 -8.28 0.41
CA CYS A 78 5.17 -7.83 1.63
C CYS A 78 6.10 -7.05 2.59
N ASN A 79 7.30 -7.59 2.87
CA ASN A 79 8.29 -6.96 3.74
C ASN A 79 8.79 -5.60 3.21
N MET A 80 8.90 -5.44 1.90
CA MET A 80 9.31 -4.18 1.28
C MET A 80 8.20 -3.13 1.36
N ARG A 81 6.94 -3.52 1.15
CA ARG A 81 5.78 -2.62 1.35
C ARG A 81 5.70 -2.16 2.81
N TYR A 82 5.90 -3.08 3.75
CA TYR A 82 5.94 -2.76 5.17
C TYR A 82 7.07 -1.80 5.52
N ARG A 83 8.29 -2.06 5.01
CA ARG A 83 9.44 -1.17 5.20
C ARG A 83 9.18 0.22 4.61
N PHE A 84 8.62 0.30 3.42
CA PHE A 84 8.23 1.57 2.79
C PHE A 84 7.31 2.41 3.69
N LEU A 85 6.25 1.79 4.25
CA LEU A 85 5.33 2.49 5.17
C LEU A 85 6.05 2.95 6.46
N ARG A 86 6.97 2.14 7.00
CA ARG A 86 7.78 2.52 8.16
C ARG A 86 8.71 3.68 7.87
N ASP A 87 9.39 3.66 6.73
CA ASP A 87 10.37 4.68 6.33
C ASP A 87 9.67 6.04 6.15
N VAL A 88 8.50 6.07 5.49
CA VAL A 88 7.65 7.26 5.42
C VAL A 88 7.17 7.67 6.82
N GLY A 89 6.66 6.73 7.62
CA GLY A 89 6.25 6.99 9.01
C GLY A 89 7.38 7.48 9.93
N ASN A 90 8.63 7.31 9.52
CA ASN A 90 9.83 7.77 10.22
C ASN A 90 10.27 9.19 9.80
N GLU A 91 9.53 9.88 8.94
CA GLU A 91 9.79 11.29 8.64
C GLU A 91 9.54 12.18 9.86
N SER A 92 10.39 13.20 10.02
CA SER A 92 10.31 14.10 11.18
C SER A 92 8.98 14.84 11.23
N ASP A 93 8.50 15.30 10.07
CA ASP A 93 7.23 16.00 9.94
C ASP A 93 6.04 15.14 10.36
N ILE A 94 6.07 13.82 10.06
CA ILE A 94 5.05 12.87 10.52
C ILE A 94 5.11 12.70 12.05
N LYS A 95 6.32 12.56 12.61
CA LYS A 95 6.48 12.41 14.07
C LYS A 95 5.96 13.61 14.85
N THR A 96 6.22 14.82 14.35
CA THR A 96 5.86 16.10 14.99
C THR A 96 4.49 16.62 14.58
N ARG A 97 3.81 15.96 13.63
CA ARG A 97 2.53 16.41 13.03
C ARG A 97 2.63 17.83 12.46
N ASN A 98 3.66 18.08 11.65
CA ASN A 98 3.85 19.37 11.00
C ASN A 98 2.68 19.69 10.06
N THR A 99 1.74 20.54 10.51
CA THR A 99 0.52 20.86 9.77
C THR A 99 0.78 21.69 8.53
N GLU A 100 1.95 22.32 8.40
CA GLU A 100 2.29 23.14 7.24
C GLU A 100 2.90 22.33 6.09
N ASN A 101 3.36 21.11 6.35
CA ASN A 101 3.92 20.25 5.30
C ASN A 101 2.82 19.82 4.31
N MET A 102 3.02 20.14 3.03
CA MET A 102 2.06 19.86 1.95
C MET A 102 1.91 18.37 1.65
N THR A 103 2.97 17.57 1.81
CA THR A 103 2.93 16.12 1.67
C THR A 103 2.04 15.49 2.73
N LEU A 104 2.12 15.95 3.98
CA LEU A 104 1.23 15.51 5.06
C LEU A 104 -0.24 15.88 4.80
N LYS A 105 -0.49 17.08 4.27
CA LYS A 105 -1.84 17.50 3.84
C LYS A 105 -2.39 16.57 2.76
N LYS A 106 -1.58 16.26 1.73
CA LYS A 106 -1.95 15.30 0.67
C LYS A 106 -2.24 13.91 1.22
N LEU A 107 -1.36 13.37 2.06
CA LEU A 107 -1.53 12.04 2.67
C LEU A 107 -2.81 11.92 3.49
N ASN A 108 -3.21 12.98 4.19
CA ASN A 108 -4.43 13.00 5.00
C ASN A 108 -5.69 13.38 4.21
N HIS A 109 -5.56 13.76 2.93
CA HIS A 109 -6.70 14.12 2.10
C HIS A 109 -7.39 12.86 1.54
N ASN A 110 -8.72 12.83 1.63
CA ASN A 110 -9.59 11.76 1.10
C ASN A 110 -9.07 10.33 1.38
N PRO A 111 -8.87 9.94 2.66
CA PRO A 111 -8.52 8.56 2.97
C PRO A 111 -9.63 7.60 2.53
N SER A 112 -9.27 6.41 2.05
CA SER A 112 -10.25 5.36 1.78
C SER A 112 -11.04 5.01 3.06
N GLU A 113 -12.30 4.62 2.88
CA GLU A 113 -13.15 4.10 3.95
C GLU A 113 -12.50 2.91 4.69
N SER A 114 -11.64 2.16 4.01
CA SER A 114 -10.92 1.03 4.59
C SER A 114 -9.92 1.42 5.69
N TYR A 115 -9.50 2.69 5.78
CA TYR A 115 -8.60 3.16 6.85
C TYR A 115 -8.91 4.57 7.36
N SER A 116 -10.03 5.18 6.95
CA SER A 116 -10.46 6.49 7.46
C SER A 116 -10.79 6.50 8.95
N LYS A 117 -11.11 5.33 9.53
CA LYS A 117 -11.31 5.11 10.97
C LYS A 117 -10.40 4.01 11.51
N TRP A 118 -9.13 4.04 11.12
CA TRP A 118 -8.17 2.95 11.37
C TRP A 118 -7.96 2.65 12.85
N THR A 119 -8.11 3.62 13.75
CA THR A 119 -7.91 3.40 15.20
C THR A 119 -8.87 2.35 15.76
N SER A 120 -10.07 2.23 15.18
CA SER A 120 -11.06 1.22 15.54
C SER A 120 -10.77 -0.18 14.98
N LYS A 121 -9.88 -0.27 13.99
CA LYS A 121 -9.47 -1.53 13.33
C LYS A 121 -8.27 -2.19 14.00
N ILE A 122 -7.55 -1.46 14.86
CA ILE A 122 -6.46 -1.99 15.66
C ILE A 122 -7.02 -2.54 16.97
N ASP A 123 -6.47 -3.66 17.42
CA ASP A 123 -6.86 -4.26 18.70
C ASP A 123 -6.80 -3.24 19.86
N LYS A 124 -7.82 -3.25 20.72
CA LYS A 124 -7.98 -2.26 21.80
C LYS A 124 -6.82 -2.30 22.79
N TYR A 125 -6.29 -3.48 23.10
CA TYR A 125 -5.14 -3.61 23.99
C TYR A 125 -3.89 -3.01 23.34
N VAL A 126 -3.63 -3.31 22.07
CA VAL A 126 -2.54 -2.70 21.30
C VAL A 126 -2.68 -1.18 21.29
N MET A 127 -3.86 -0.64 20.96
CA MET A 127 -4.04 0.81 20.95
C MET A 127 -3.85 1.45 22.32
N THR A 128 -4.39 0.84 23.36
CA THR A 128 -4.23 1.34 24.73
C THR A 128 -2.75 1.37 25.12
N LYS A 129 -1.98 0.34 24.79
CA LYS A 129 -0.53 0.29 25.06
C LYS A 129 0.23 1.35 24.26
N MET A 130 -0.05 1.49 22.97
CA MET A 130 0.59 2.49 22.12
C MET A 130 0.27 3.93 22.54
N ASN A 131 -0.94 4.19 23.04
CA ASN A 131 -1.34 5.51 23.52
C ASN A 131 -0.74 5.89 24.88
N LYS A 132 -0.34 4.91 25.71
CA LYS A 132 0.30 5.16 27.02
C LYS A 132 1.64 5.89 26.93
N PHE A 133 2.30 5.86 25.78
CA PHE A 133 3.53 6.63 25.55
C PHE A 133 3.28 8.14 25.42
N TYR A 134 2.03 8.59 25.30
CA TYR A 134 1.67 10.00 25.26
C TYR A 134 1.07 10.45 26.58
N LYS A 135 1.65 11.53 27.16
CA LYS A 135 1.22 12.08 28.45
C LYS A 135 -0.18 12.73 28.42
N ASN A 136 -0.69 13.08 27.24
CA ASN A 136 -1.96 13.79 27.08
C ASN A 136 -2.72 13.21 25.88
N GLU A 137 -4.04 13.05 26.03
CA GLU A 137 -4.96 12.55 25.00
C GLU A 137 -4.86 13.30 23.67
N LYS A 138 -4.58 14.61 23.69
CA LYS A 138 -4.39 15.39 22.44
C LYS A 138 -3.24 14.87 21.55
N TYR A 139 -2.26 14.19 22.15
CA TYR A 139 -1.12 13.61 21.46
C TYR A 139 -1.28 12.13 21.14
N GLN A 140 -2.34 11.48 21.64
CA GLN A 140 -2.69 10.12 21.24
C GLN A 140 -3.00 10.04 19.75
N TYR A 141 -2.90 8.83 19.19
CA TYR A 141 -3.14 8.61 17.77
C TYR A 141 -4.57 9.02 17.38
N GLN A 142 -4.68 9.72 16.26
CA GLN A 142 -5.92 10.18 15.66
C GLN A 142 -6.16 9.46 14.34
N ASP A 143 -7.41 9.42 13.86
CA ASP A 143 -7.78 8.87 12.55
C ASP A 143 -7.28 9.74 11.38
N LYS A 144 -5.96 9.88 11.29
CA LYS A 144 -5.19 10.51 10.21
C LYS A 144 -4.27 9.47 9.61
N VAL A 145 -4.09 9.48 8.29
CA VAL A 145 -3.16 8.57 7.59
C VAL A 145 -1.74 8.74 8.12
N THR A 146 -1.31 9.97 8.39
CA THR A 146 0.04 10.23 8.95
C THR A 146 0.22 9.63 10.34
N ASP A 147 -0.82 9.60 11.17
CA ASP A 147 -0.77 8.97 12.49
C ASP A 147 -0.77 7.44 12.39
N LEU A 148 -1.46 6.85 11.40
CA LEU A 148 -1.36 5.43 11.09
C LEU A 148 0.07 5.06 10.66
N LEU A 149 0.70 5.83 9.78
CA LEU A 149 2.10 5.62 9.39
C LEU A 149 3.05 5.71 10.58
N LYS A 150 2.82 6.68 11.48
CA LYS A 150 3.57 6.82 12.73
C LYS A 150 3.40 5.61 13.64
N LEU A 151 2.19 5.06 13.75
CA LEU A 151 1.91 3.84 14.51
C LEU A 151 2.65 2.63 13.92
N ILE A 152 2.55 2.42 12.60
CA ILE A 152 3.22 1.35 11.86
C ILE A 152 4.73 1.39 12.09
N ARG A 153 5.33 2.58 11.98
CA ARG A 153 6.74 2.81 12.30
C ARG A 153 7.05 2.40 13.74
N ASN A 154 6.30 2.91 14.72
CA ASN A 154 6.59 2.66 16.13
C ASN A 154 6.44 1.18 16.51
N ILE A 155 5.46 0.49 15.95
CA ILE A 155 5.34 -0.96 16.10
C ILE A 155 6.57 -1.65 15.50
N GLY A 156 6.96 -1.29 14.28
CA GLY A 156 8.13 -1.90 13.63
C GLY A 156 9.47 -1.69 14.33
N GLU A 157 9.62 -0.61 15.11
CA GLU A 157 10.83 -0.38 15.92
C GLU A 157 10.85 -1.19 17.22
N HIS A 158 9.68 -1.39 17.85
CA HIS A 158 9.62 -1.81 19.27
C HIS A 158 8.91 -3.14 19.51
N ILE A 159 8.25 -3.74 18.51
CA ILE A 159 7.41 -4.94 18.72
C ILE A 159 8.22 -6.17 19.20
N GLU A 160 9.52 -6.21 18.91
CA GLU A 160 10.43 -7.28 19.31
C GLU A 160 10.93 -7.16 20.76
N GLU A 161 10.68 -6.03 21.43
CA GLU A 161 11.04 -5.86 22.84
C GLU A 161 10.20 -6.77 23.75
N GLU A 162 10.82 -7.35 24.78
CA GLU A 162 10.17 -8.28 25.70
C GLU A 162 8.93 -7.68 26.38
N ALA A 163 8.99 -6.38 26.71
CA ALA A 163 7.87 -5.64 27.29
C ALA A 163 6.62 -5.59 26.38
N ASN A 164 6.79 -5.84 25.08
CA ASN A 164 5.76 -5.79 24.05
C ASN A 164 5.29 -7.17 23.59
N ALA A 165 5.69 -8.26 24.26
CA ALA A 165 5.31 -9.63 23.91
C ALA A 165 3.79 -9.84 23.75
N GLY A 166 2.97 -9.21 24.59
CA GLY A 166 1.51 -9.26 24.46
C GLY A 166 0.98 -8.58 23.20
N MET A 167 1.59 -7.48 22.75
CA MET A 167 1.23 -6.85 21.46
C MET A 167 1.72 -7.73 20.31
N LYS A 168 2.92 -8.31 20.41
CA LYS A 168 3.48 -9.21 19.40
C LYS A 168 2.60 -10.44 19.19
N ALA A 169 2.05 -11.02 20.26
CA ALA A 169 1.13 -12.15 20.16
C ALA A 169 -0.18 -11.82 19.40
N LEU A 170 -0.65 -10.57 19.50
CA LEU A 170 -1.87 -10.12 18.82
C LEU A 170 -1.62 -9.70 17.37
N ILE A 171 -0.48 -9.05 17.12
CA ILE A 171 -0.10 -8.58 15.78
C ILE A 171 0.44 -9.73 14.92
N GLY A 172 1.21 -10.65 15.51
CA GLY A 172 1.93 -11.67 14.77
C GLY A 172 2.99 -11.06 13.86
N ASP A 173 3.04 -11.50 12.61
CA ASP A 173 3.88 -10.88 11.59
C ASP A 173 3.34 -9.48 11.23
N SER A 174 4.11 -8.45 11.55
CA SER A 174 3.67 -7.06 11.39
C SER A 174 3.42 -6.69 9.92
N ALA A 175 4.21 -7.22 8.99
CA ALA A 175 4.07 -6.91 7.58
C ALA A 175 2.74 -7.46 7.03
N GLN A 176 2.44 -8.73 7.31
CA GLN A 176 1.17 -9.37 6.95
C GLN A 176 -0.01 -8.74 7.67
N TYR A 177 0.12 -8.43 8.97
CA TYR A 177 -0.93 -7.81 9.76
C TYR A 177 -1.41 -6.49 9.15
N PHE A 178 -0.49 -5.56 8.85
CA PHE A 178 -0.86 -4.26 8.31
C PHE A 178 -1.35 -4.33 6.87
N GLN A 179 -0.77 -5.21 6.06
CA GLN A 179 -1.24 -5.43 4.69
C GLN A 179 -2.66 -6.01 4.65
N LYS A 180 -2.98 -6.95 5.54
CA LYS A 180 -4.33 -7.52 5.63
C LYS A 180 -5.34 -6.53 6.21
N THR A 181 -4.92 -5.74 7.21
CA THR A 181 -5.82 -4.80 7.90
C THR A 181 -6.12 -3.56 7.04
N PHE A 182 -5.13 -3.09 6.26
CA PHE A 182 -5.22 -1.88 5.44
C PHE A 182 -4.71 -2.13 4.01
N PRO A 183 -5.41 -2.93 3.19
CA PRO A 183 -4.91 -3.39 1.89
C PRO A 183 -4.69 -2.26 0.87
N GLU A 184 -5.36 -1.12 1.01
CA GLU A 184 -5.23 0.02 0.09
C GLU A 184 -4.17 1.05 0.53
N LEU A 185 -3.60 0.90 1.73
CA LEU A 185 -2.74 1.92 2.34
C LEU A 185 -1.45 2.12 1.54
N VAL A 186 -0.83 1.05 1.05
CA VAL A 186 0.44 1.11 0.29
C VAL A 186 0.25 1.96 -0.96
N MET A 187 -0.80 1.67 -1.75
CA MET A 187 -1.10 2.43 -2.96
C MET A 187 -1.47 3.88 -2.67
N HIS A 188 -2.24 4.14 -1.61
CA HIS A 188 -2.56 5.50 -1.19
C HIS A 188 -1.30 6.32 -0.89
N VAL A 189 -0.38 5.76 -0.11
CA VAL A 189 0.87 6.44 0.26
C VAL A 189 1.75 6.60 -0.97
N TYR A 190 1.95 5.53 -1.75
CA TYR A 190 2.74 5.55 -2.99
C TYR A 190 2.31 6.65 -3.94
N LYS A 191 1.00 6.79 -4.22
CA LYS A 191 0.46 7.82 -5.12
C LYS A 191 0.62 9.23 -4.57
N ASN A 192 0.39 9.42 -3.27
CA ASN A 192 0.39 10.76 -2.66
C ASN A 192 1.78 11.34 -2.39
N ILE A 193 2.82 10.50 -2.34
CA ILE A 193 4.22 10.97 -2.20
C ILE A 193 4.96 11.09 -3.54
N GLN A 194 4.33 10.71 -4.66
CA GLN A 194 4.91 10.97 -5.97
C GLN A 194 5.19 12.47 -6.11
N ASN A 195 6.39 12.81 -6.59
CA ASN A 195 6.81 14.20 -6.78
C ASN A 195 6.84 15.04 -5.49
N THR A 196 7.11 14.41 -4.34
CA THR A 196 7.38 15.11 -3.07
C THR A 196 8.75 14.75 -2.51
N GLU A 197 9.16 15.44 -1.45
CA GLU A 197 10.39 15.16 -0.71
C GLU A 197 10.43 13.75 -0.07
N PHE A 198 9.29 13.06 0.01
CA PHE A 198 9.19 11.69 0.54
C PHE A 198 9.41 10.61 -0.54
N MET A 199 9.50 10.98 -1.82
CA MET A 199 9.73 10.05 -2.93
C MET A 199 11.00 9.21 -2.75
N LYS A 200 12.00 9.72 -2.02
CA LYS A 200 13.24 9.00 -1.66
C LYS A 200 13.02 7.66 -0.91
N HIS A 201 11.83 7.45 -0.35
CA HIS A 201 11.47 6.21 0.35
C HIS A 201 10.94 5.13 -0.58
N ILE A 202 10.61 5.47 -1.83
CA ILE A 202 10.18 4.48 -2.83
C ILE A 202 11.35 3.53 -3.11
N PRO A 203 11.19 2.21 -2.93
CA PRO A 203 12.24 1.24 -3.19
C PRO A 203 12.79 1.32 -4.62
N ASN A 204 14.11 1.31 -4.76
CA ASN A 204 14.78 1.24 -6.06
C ASN A 204 14.70 -0.18 -6.67
N ALA A 205 14.63 -0.28 -7.99
CA ALA A 205 14.49 -1.53 -8.75
C ALA A 205 15.56 -2.60 -8.46
N HIS A 206 16.79 -2.21 -8.06
CA HIS A 206 17.83 -3.16 -7.64
C HIS A 206 17.43 -3.98 -6.39
N ASN A 207 16.62 -3.41 -5.50
CA ASN A 207 16.11 -4.14 -4.33
C ASN A 207 14.89 -5.03 -4.66
N CYS A 208 14.14 -4.70 -5.72
CA CYS A 208 12.93 -5.43 -6.12
C CYS A 208 13.23 -6.79 -6.77
N LEU A 209 14.36 -6.92 -7.47
CA LEU A 209 14.68 -8.10 -8.30
C LEU A 209 15.50 -9.19 -7.58
N LEU A 210 16.05 -8.90 -6.40
CA LEU A 210 16.90 -9.85 -5.67
C LEU A 210 16.14 -10.86 -4.81
N ASN A 211 14.83 -10.66 -4.59
CA ASN A 211 13.95 -11.58 -3.89
C ASN A 211 12.57 -11.62 -4.58
N PRO A 212 12.45 -12.23 -5.77
CA PRO A 212 11.13 -12.46 -6.34
C PRO A 212 10.32 -13.29 -5.34
N PRO A 213 9.04 -12.93 -5.08
CA PRO A 213 8.20 -13.75 -4.22
C PRO A 213 8.12 -15.15 -4.83
N LEU A 214 8.48 -16.16 -4.04
CA LEU A 214 8.04 -17.53 -4.27
C LEU A 214 6.51 -17.50 -4.10
N ARG A 215 5.78 -17.34 -5.21
CA ARG A 215 4.33 -17.48 -5.26
C ARG A 215 3.97 -18.94 -5.51
#